data_AF-A0AAE2CF98-F1
#
_entry.id   AF-A0AAE2CF98-F1
#
_cell.length_a   1.000
_cell.length_b   1.000
_cell.length_c   1.000
_cell.angle_alpha   90.00
_cell.angle_beta   90.00
_cell.angle_gamma   90.00
#
_symmetry.space_group_name_H-M   'P 1'
#
loop_
_entity.id
_entity.type
_entity.pdbx_description
1 polymer ?
#
loop_
_entity_poly.entity_id
_entity_poly.type
_entity_poly.pdbx_seq_one_letter_code
_entity_poly.pdbx_strand_id
1 'polypeptide(L)'
;MYFNTSLVAGPNIAKPGCLSKCGDLTVPYPFGIGIKANCSINPFFDINCDSSFDPPKAFLGNHELVDISETKIHIRTRLASLCSNDNNTVNATGFHMDLSGTPFSFSNQNKLTLVGCNHISLMSKESKSDTFISSCVAVCSKPQELSNGSCSGIGCCQASIPKGIQYIHTTLSFMNRRSVDGDDNVNPCGYSFLAEQNSYNFSVSDMSDASFVDRTIQTVPLQIDWAIPSRTCNDNSGIICEGGSVCVDPDTTLGGYRCNCSQGYQGNPYLSPGCQDINECDSNPCHPKAICLNVPGSFICSCPPDYRGDGAKYGTGCIFLPPPNKTAIYAGLPIGAGLFILSAVSFWLYKVLRKRRAKQLKQSIFKRNGGLLLQQHMSAHDLVLEKNKDRSILGEKPAASKESSPMSQSTLNFQEQRVAYHYSPTLSVACLHPSGWES
;
A
#
# COMPACT_ATOMS: atom_id res chain seq x y z
N MET A 1 -0.04 -5.12 -8.66
CA MET A 1 -1.41 -4.71 -9.06
C MET A 1 -2.19 -4.50 -7.79
N TYR A 2 -2.79 -3.32 -7.64
CA TYR A 2 -3.57 -2.91 -6.47
C TYR A 2 -4.69 -3.92 -6.23
N PHE A 3 -4.67 -4.62 -5.09
CA PHE A 3 -5.85 -5.30 -4.61
C PHE A 3 -6.89 -4.22 -4.32
N ASN A 4 -7.93 -4.16 -5.16
CA ASN A 4 -9.17 -3.51 -4.79
C ASN A 4 -9.82 -4.45 -3.76
N THR A 5 -9.30 -4.44 -2.53
CA THR A 5 -10.03 -4.96 -1.39
C THR A 5 -11.24 -4.05 -1.27
N SER A 6 -12.37 -4.53 -1.77
CA SER A 6 -13.65 -4.12 -1.19
C SER A 6 -13.45 -4.35 0.31
N LEU A 7 -13.22 -3.26 1.04
CA LEU A 7 -13.35 -3.23 2.48
C LEU A 7 -14.74 -3.81 2.73
N VAL A 8 -14.79 -5.09 3.09
CA VAL A 8 -15.99 -5.65 3.67
C VAL A 8 -16.09 -4.87 4.97
N ALA A 9 -16.90 -3.80 4.94
CA ALA A 9 -17.30 -3.08 6.14
C ALA A 9 -17.67 -4.18 7.14
N GLY A 10 -16.96 -4.22 8.27
CA GLY A 10 -17.26 -5.20 9.31
C GLY A 10 -18.76 -5.13 9.63
N PRO A 11 -19.38 -6.21 10.11
CA PRO A 11 -20.76 -6.15 10.54
C PRO A 11 -20.91 -4.97 11.50
N ASN A 12 -21.81 -4.04 11.18
CA ASN A 12 -22.15 -2.90 12.03
C ASN A 12 -22.81 -3.45 13.30
N ILE A 13 -22.00 -3.77 14.30
CA ILE A 13 -22.41 -4.44 15.54
C ILE A 13 -22.84 -3.38 16.56
N ALA A 14 -24.09 -3.47 17.00
CA ALA A 14 -24.60 -2.74 18.16
C ALA A 14 -24.18 -3.45 19.46
N LYS A 15 -24.23 -2.71 20.58
CA LYS A 15 -23.99 -3.28 21.91
C LYS A 15 -24.96 -4.45 22.19
N PRO A 16 -24.50 -5.59 22.74
CA PRO A 16 -25.38 -6.71 23.06
C PRO A 16 -26.57 -6.30 23.93
N GLY A 17 -27.77 -6.70 23.54
CA GLY A 17 -29.02 -6.34 24.21
C GLY A 17 -29.62 -4.99 23.76
N CYS A 18 -28.97 -4.26 22.85
CA CYS A 18 -29.47 -3.02 22.27
C CYS A 18 -29.98 -3.20 20.85
N LEU A 19 -30.87 -2.31 20.42
CA LEU A 19 -31.35 -2.27 19.03
C LEU A 19 -30.22 -1.85 18.09
N SER A 20 -30.13 -2.51 16.94
CA SER A 20 -29.12 -2.25 15.91
C SER A 20 -29.63 -1.44 14.72
N LYS A 21 -30.94 -1.22 14.61
CA LYS A 21 -31.56 -0.51 13.49
C LYS A 21 -32.64 0.46 13.94
N CYS A 22 -32.70 1.61 13.26
CA CYS A 22 -33.77 2.57 13.35
C CYS A 22 -34.26 2.89 11.93
N GLY A 23 -35.43 2.36 11.55
CA GLY A 23 -35.85 2.34 10.15
C GLY A 23 -34.82 1.58 9.30
N ASP A 24 -34.34 2.24 8.24
CA ASP A 24 -33.31 1.69 7.35
C ASP A 24 -31.88 1.92 7.85
N LEU A 25 -31.69 2.80 8.84
CA LEU A 25 -30.37 3.12 9.37
C LEU A 25 -29.87 2.00 10.29
N THR A 26 -28.66 1.51 10.04
CA THR A 26 -27.94 0.62 10.96
C THR A 26 -27.08 1.44 11.91
N VAL A 27 -27.18 1.17 13.19
CA VAL A 27 -26.50 1.91 14.27
C VAL A 27 -25.42 1.02 14.91
N PRO A 28 -24.13 1.19 14.55
CA PRO A 28 -23.04 0.47 15.20
C PRO A 28 -22.62 1.14 16.51
N TYR A 29 -22.09 0.36 17.45
CA TYR A 29 -21.40 0.91 18.62
C TYR A 29 -20.10 1.60 18.17
N PRO A 30 -19.75 2.82 18.64
CA PRO A 30 -20.08 3.43 19.93
C PRO A 30 -21.40 4.21 19.99
N PHE A 31 -22.13 4.30 18.89
CA PHE A 31 -23.48 4.86 18.87
C PHE A 31 -24.49 3.86 19.42
N GLY A 32 -25.60 4.35 19.95
CA GLY A 32 -26.62 3.48 20.53
C GLY A 32 -28.02 4.09 20.45
N ILE A 33 -29.00 3.26 20.12
CA ILE A 33 -30.41 3.69 20.09
C ILE A 33 -30.94 3.79 21.53
N GLY A 34 -31.53 4.94 21.86
CA GLY A 34 -32.18 5.21 23.14
C GLY A 34 -31.40 6.19 24.02
N ILE A 35 -32.06 7.29 24.40
CA ILE A 35 -31.47 8.34 25.23
C ILE A 35 -31.22 7.82 26.65
N LYS A 36 -29.97 7.86 27.09
CA LYS A 36 -29.49 7.34 28.38
C LYS A 36 -29.85 5.88 28.62
N ALA A 37 -30.08 5.11 27.54
CA ALA A 37 -30.40 3.69 27.61
C ALA A 37 -29.17 2.80 27.87
N ASN A 38 -27.97 3.40 28.04
CA ASN A 38 -26.70 2.69 28.18
C ASN A 38 -26.39 1.78 26.96
N CYS A 39 -26.85 2.19 25.78
CA CYS A 39 -26.61 1.50 24.51
C CYS A 39 -25.46 2.10 23.69
N SER A 40 -25.04 3.32 24.03
CA SER A 40 -23.91 4.04 23.45
C SER A 40 -22.70 4.04 24.40
N ILE A 41 -21.57 4.58 23.96
CA ILE A 41 -20.38 4.74 24.81
C ILE A 41 -20.55 5.85 25.86
N ASN A 42 -21.28 6.90 25.52
CA ASN A 42 -21.64 7.99 26.42
C ASN A 42 -22.83 8.77 25.81
N PRO A 43 -23.50 9.66 26.59
CA PRO A 43 -24.73 10.31 26.13
C PRO A 43 -24.62 11.18 24.87
N PHE A 44 -23.42 11.63 24.46
CA PHE A 44 -23.26 12.35 23.19
C PHE A 44 -23.47 11.46 21.96
N PHE A 45 -23.35 10.14 22.13
CA PHE A 45 -23.50 9.13 21.08
C PHE A 45 -24.87 8.44 21.12
N ASP A 46 -25.81 8.95 21.93
CA ASP A 46 -27.19 8.47 21.95
C ASP A 46 -27.93 8.92 20.69
N ILE A 47 -28.62 7.97 20.06
CA ILE A 47 -29.47 8.20 18.90
C ILE A 47 -30.93 8.11 19.35
N ASN A 48 -31.68 9.17 19.06
CA ASN A 48 -33.12 9.16 19.20
C ASN A 48 -33.74 8.51 17.96
N CYS A 49 -34.42 7.38 18.14
CA CYS A 49 -35.19 6.75 17.08
C CYS A 49 -36.65 7.15 17.21
N ASP A 50 -37.08 8.09 16.37
CA ASP A 50 -38.43 8.63 16.39
C ASP A 50 -39.37 7.76 15.56
N SER A 51 -40.24 7.02 16.26
CA SER A 51 -41.24 6.15 15.68
C SER A 51 -42.53 6.86 15.25
N SER A 52 -42.60 8.19 15.35
CA SER A 52 -43.71 8.96 14.78
C SER A 52 -43.67 9.06 13.25
N PHE A 53 -42.51 8.76 12.65
CA PHE A 53 -42.31 8.65 11.21
C PHE A 53 -42.44 7.19 10.73
N ASP A 54 -42.84 7.02 9.47
CA ASP A 54 -42.87 5.72 8.78
C ASP A 54 -42.06 5.77 7.48
N PRO A 55 -40.90 5.08 7.39
CA PRO A 55 -40.24 4.33 8.47
C PRO A 55 -39.69 5.25 9.59
N PRO A 56 -39.39 4.71 10.79
CA PRO A 56 -38.81 5.48 11.89
C PRO A 56 -37.53 6.21 11.49
N LYS A 57 -37.37 7.45 11.99
CA LYS A 57 -36.21 8.31 11.67
C LYS A 57 -35.24 8.41 12.83
N ALA A 58 -33.95 8.36 12.52
CA ALA A 58 -32.88 8.46 13.50
C ALA A 58 -32.36 9.90 13.61
N PHE A 59 -32.15 10.37 14.84
CA PHE A 59 -31.65 11.71 15.13
C PHE A 59 -30.48 11.67 16.11
N LEU A 60 -29.43 12.43 15.78
CA LEU A 60 -28.35 12.78 16.71
C LEU A 60 -28.59 14.21 17.18
N GLY A 61 -29.03 14.37 18.44
CA GLY A 61 -29.59 15.64 18.90
C GLY A 61 -30.79 16.05 18.04
N ASN A 62 -30.68 17.19 17.33
CA ASN A 62 -31.73 17.72 16.44
C ASN A 62 -31.44 17.47 14.94
N HIS A 63 -30.46 16.63 14.63
CA HIS A 63 -30.00 16.38 13.27
C HIS A 63 -30.44 14.99 12.79
N GLU A 64 -31.21 14.94 11.71
CA GLU A 64 -31.62 13.68 11.08
C GLU A 64 -30.38 13.00 10.47
N LEU A 65 -30.17 11.74 10.85
CA LEU A 65 -29.07 10.91 10.38
C LEU A 65 -29.46 10.25 9.05
N VAL A 66 -28.51 10.26 8.11
CA VAL A 66 -28.61 9.58 6.81
C VAL A 66 -27.87 8.25 6.88
N ASP A 67 -26.64 8.29 7.39
CA ASP A 67 -25.76 7.13 7.46
C ASP A 67 -24.70 7.32 8.56
N ILE A 68 -24.22 6.20 9.11
CA ILE A 68 -23.13 6.16 10.09
C ILE A 68 -22.10 5.14 9.62
N SER A 69 -20.87 5.61 9.45
CA SER A 69 -19.71 4.77 9.14
C SER A 69 -18.69 4.82 10.27
N GLU A 70 -17.65 4.00 10.16
CA GLU A 70 -16.54 3.95 11.12
C GLU A 70 -15.84 5.30 11.33
N THR A 71 -15.86 6.20 10.33
CA THR A 71 -15.08 7.44 10.37
C THR A 71 -15.91 8.71 10.21
N LYS A 72 -17.15 8.59 9.75
CA LYS A 72 -17.98 9.72 9.32
C LYS A 72 -19.44 9.46 9.65
N ILE A 73 -20.16 10.54 9.94
CA ILE A 73 -21.61 10.52 10.05
C ILE A 73 -22.16 11.45 8.96
N HIS A 74 -23.16 10.97 8.23
CA HIS A 74 -23.90 11.79 7.28
C HIS A 74 -25.21 12.23 7.92
N ILE A 75 -25.48 13.53 7.89
CA ILE A 75 -26.75 14.12 8.32
C ILE A 75 -27.43 14.83 7.15
N ARG A 76 -28.74 15.05 7.27
CA ARG A 76 -29.49 15.86 6.32
C ARG A 76 -28.96 17.30 6.35
N THR A 77 -28.66 17.85 5.17
CA THR A 77 -28.25 19.25 5.06
C THR A 77 -29.44 20.20 5.30
N ARG A 78 -29.14 21.48 5.46
CA ARG A 78 -30.12 22.57 5.51
C ARG A 78 -29.68 23.66 4.55
N LEU A 79 -30.66 24.36 3.98
CA LEU A 79 -30.43 25.45 3.05
C LEU A 79 -30.86 26.78 3.68
N ALA A 80 -30.04 27.80 3.47
CA ALA A 80 -30.44 29.19 3.57
C ALA A 80 -30.91 29.65 2.19
N SER A 81 -31.88 30.54 2.15
CA SER A 81 -32.38 31.13 0.91
C SER A 81 -32.48 32.64 1.02
N LEU A 82 -32.31 33.31 -0.12
CA LEU A 82 -32.58 34.73 -0.26
C LEU A 82 -33.32 34.92 -1.57
N CYS A 83 -34.58 35.33 -1.50
CA CYS A 83 -35.45 35.50 -2.65
C CYS A 83 -35.94 36.95 -2.72
N SER A 84 -35.95 37.54 -3.90
CA SER A 84 -36.59 38.83 -4.16
C SER A 84 -37.93 38.62 -4.85
N ASN A 85 -39.01 39.19 -4.32
CA ASN A 85 -40.31 39.18 -4.98
C ASN A 85 -40.49 40.43 -5.86
N ASP A 86 -41.51 40.43 -6.72
CA ASP A 86 -41.85 41.53 -7.65
C ASP A 86 -42.04 42.89 -6.97
N ASN A 87 -42.42 42.91 -5.69
CA ASN A 87 -42.57 44.13 -4.88
C ASN A 87 -41.25 44.61 -4.23
N ASN A 88 -40.08 44.10 -4.66
CA ASN A 88 -38.79 44.28 -3.99
C ASN A 88 -38.79 43.84 -2.51
N THR A 89 -39.75 43.00 -2.10
CA THR A 89 -39.73 42.40 -0.77
C THR A 89 -38.77 41.23 -0.78
N VAL A 90 -37.83 41.25 0.17
CA VAL A 90 -36.80 40.22 0.28
C VAL A 90 -37.23 39.22 1.34
N ASN A 91 -37.37 37.95 0.94
CA ASN A 91 -37.59 36.85 1.87
C ASN A 91 -36.25 36.12 2.09
N ALA A 92 -35.80 36.08 3.33
CA ALA A 92 -34.52 35.49 3.69
C ALA A 92 -34.72 34.41 4.76
N THR A 93 -34.15 33.24 4.52
CA THR A 93 -33.98 32.19 5.52
C THR A 93 -32.49 31.99 5.74
N GLY A 94 -32.06 32.07 7.01
CA GLY A 94 -30.72 31.67 7.41
C GLY A 94 -30.74 30.24 7.94
N PHE A 95 -29.61 29.55 7.88
CA PHE A 95 -29.42 28.35 8.70
C PHE A 95 -28.16 28.47 9.54
N HIS A 96 -28.27 27.99 10.77
CA HIS A 96 -27.14 27.77 11.65
C HIS A 96 -27.17 26.33 12.12
N MET A 97 -26.00 25.80 12.43
CA MET A 97 -25.85 24.51 13.08
C MET A 97 -24.75 24.63 14.13
N ASP A 98 -25.06 24.16 15.33
CA ASP A 98 -24.19 24.28 16.49
C ASP A 98 -23.92 22.90 17.09
N LEU A 99 -22.69 22.46 16.95
CA LEU A 99 -22.12 21.24 17.52
C LEU A 99 -21.15 21.58 18.68
N SER A 100 -21.11 22.82 19.13
CA SER A 100 -20.17 23.27 20.16
C SER A 100 -20.39 22.52 21.47
N GLY A 101 -19.29 22.15 22.14
CA GLY A 101 -19.35 21.37 23.37
C GLY A 101 -19.67 19.88 23.18
N THR A 102 -19.81 19.42 21.94
CA THR A 102 -19.96 18.00 21.60
C THR A 102 -18.65 17.45 21.01
N PRO A 103 -18.48 16.12 20.93
CA PRO A 103 -17.35 15.50 20.23
C PRO A 103 -17.43 15.56 18.69
N PHE A 104 -18.33 16.35 18.13
CA PHE A 104 -18.59 16.41 16.69
C PHE A 104 -18.06 17.72 16.08
N SER A 105 -17.56 17.64 14.84
CA SER A 105 -17.11 18.79 14.05
C SER A 105 -17.52 18.64 12.59
N PHE A 106 -17.61 19.73 11.84
CA PHE A 106 -17.87 19.65 10.41
C PHE A 106 -16.62 19.19 9.68
N SER A 107 -16.79 18.23 8.77
CA SER A 107 -15.68 17.74 7.97
C SER A 107 -15.22 18.77 6.94
N ASN A 108 -13.91 18.88 6.73
CA ASN A 108 -13.34 19.72 5.67
C ASN A 108 -13.62 19.19 4.25
N GLN A 109 -14.20 17.99 4.14
CA GLN A 109 -14.72 17.43 2.89
C GLN A 109 -16.03 18.10 2.47
N ASN A 110 -16.72 18.82 3.36
CA ASN A 110 -17.86 19.61 2.94
C ASN A 110 -17.42 20.84 2.15
N LYS A 111 -18.27 21.27 1.21
CA LYS A 111 -18.13 22.50 0.45
C LYS A 111 -19.31 23.42 0.74
N LEU A 112 -19.03 24.69 1.00
CA LEU A 112 -20.02 25.75 0.97
C LEU A 112 -20.48 25.91 -0.47
N THR A 113 -21.72 25.54 -0.73
CA THR A 113 -22.33 25.57 -2.05
C THR A 113 -23.34 26.70 -2.11
N LEU A 114 -23.23 27.53 -3.14
CA LEU A 114 -24.17 28.58 -3.48
C LEU A 114 -24.73 28.29 -4.87
N VAL A 115 -26.05 28.28 -5.00
CA VAL A 115 -26.77 28.17 -6.27
C VAL A 115 -27.63 29.42 -6.44
N GLY A 116 -27.51 30.09 -7.57
CA GLY A 116 -28.25 31.32 -7.88
C GLY A 116 -27.41 32.31 -8.67
N CYS A 117 -27.96 33.50 -8.87
CA CYS A 117 -27.33 34.56 -9.67
C CYS A 117 -27.33 35.89 -8.92
N ASN A 118 -26.24 36.66 -8.99
CA ASN A 118 -26.10 37.92 -8.23
C ASN A 118 -26.13 37.73 -6.70
N HIS A 119 -25.68 36.57 -6.22
CA HIS A 119 -25.65 36.23 -4.80
C HIS A 119 -24.22 36.05 -4.30
N ILE A 120 -24.00 36.42 -3.04
CA ILE A 120 -22.84 36.02 -2.25
C ILE A 120 -23.35 35.26 -1.02
N SER A 121 -22.73 34.11 -0.75
CA SER A 121 -22.89 33.35 0.48
C SER A 121 -21.68 33.61 1.37
N LEU A 122 -21.96 33.91 2.62
CA LEU A 122 -20.98 34.20 3.66
C LEU A 122 -21.19 33.24 4.82
N MET A 123 -20.13 32.56 5.24
CA MET A 123 -20.17 31.60 6.33
C MET A 123 -19.31 32.09 7.49
N SER A 124 -19.89 32.15 8.69
CA SER A 124 -19.18 32.45 9.93
C SER A 124 -19.10 31.21 10.83
N LYS A 125 -18.10 31.19 11.71
CA LYS A 125 -17.93 30.16 12.75
C LYS A 125 -18.50 30.54 14.11
N GLU A 126 -19.28 31.62 14.17
CA GLU A 126 -19.88 32.12 15.41
C GLU A 126 -21.13 32.95 15.11
N SER A 127 -22.09 32.94 16.05
CA SER A 127 -23.44 33.49 15.89
C SER A 127 -23.52 35.01 15.70
N LYS A 128 -22.54 35.76 16.22
CA LYS A 128 -22.47 37.23 16.16
C LYS A 128 -21.10 37.71 15.70
N SER A 129 -20.52 37.01 14.73
CA SER A 129 -19.21 37.34 14.19
C SER A 129 -19.33 38.01 12.84
N ASP A 130 -18.75 39.21 12.72
CA ASP A 130 -18.47 39.86 11.44
C ASP A 130 -17.26 39.22 10.72
N THR A 131 -16.63 38.22 11.34
CA THR A 131 -15.55 37.44 10.72
C THR A 131 -16.11 36.23 9.99
N PHE A 132 -16.00 36.29 8.66
CA PHE A 132 -16.34 35.20 7.76
C PHE A 132 -15.14 34.29 7.55
N ILE A 133 -15.39 32.99 7.52
CA ILE A 133 -14.36 31.96 7.39
C ILE A 133 -14.39 31.26 6.03
N SER A 134 -15.48 31.41 5.29
CA SER A 134 -15.61 30.98 3.91
C SER A 134 -16.66 31.84 3.20
N SER A 135 -16.53 31.95 1.89
CA SER A 135 -17.46 32.71 1.05
C SER A 135 -17.56 32.09 -0.33
N CYS A 136 -18.74 32.17 -0.93
CA CYS A 136 -18.96 31.75 -2.30
C CYS A 136 -19.75 32.81 -3.06
N VAL A 137 -19.38 33.06 -4.30
CA VAL A 137 -20.01 34.08 -5.15
C VAL A 137 -20.52 33.44 -6.42
N ALA A 138 -21.79 33.69 -6.76
CA ALA A 138 -22.40 33.20 -7.99
C ALA A 138 -22.91 34.39 -8.83
N VAL A 139 -22.32 34.55 -10.02
CA VAL A 139 -22.66 35.58 -11.01
C VAL A 139 -23.35 34.95 -12.22
N CYS A 140 -24.17 35.75 -12.91
CA CYS A 140 -24.78 35.36 -14.17
C CYS A 140 -24.85 36.61 -15.06
N SER A 141 -24.34 36.51 -16.28
CA SER A 141 -24.42 37.59 -17.26
C SER A 141 -25.48 37.29 -18.32
N LYS A 142 -25.56 36.03 -18.77
CA LYS A 142 -26.53 35.54 -19.75
C LYS A 142 -26.94 34.10 -19.45
N PRO A 143 -28.21 33.70 -19.70
CA PRO A 143 -28.65 32.32 -19.48
C PRO A 143 -27.85 31.27 -20.25
N GLN A 144 -27.31 31.62 -21.43
CA GLN A 144 -26.56 30.70 -22.31
C GLN A 144 -25.15 30.34 -21.78
N GLU A 145 -24.64 31.05 -20.76
CA GLU A 145 -23.34 30.76 -20.14
C GLU A 145 -23.44 29.72 -19.02
N LEU A 146 -24.67 29.40 -18.60
CA LEU A 146 -24.94 28.38 -17.59
C LEU A 146 -24.68 26.99 -18.19
N SER A 147 -23.91 26.18 -17.46
CA SER A 147 -23.57 24.82 -17.89
C SER A 147 -23.82 23.83 -16.76
N ASN A 148 -24.47 22.71 -17.09
CA ASN A 148 -24.68 21.62 -16.16
C ASN A 148 -23.32 21.08 -15.68
N GLY A 149 -23.24 20.80 -14.39
CA GLY A 149 -22.09 20.26 -13.68
C GLY A 149 -20.94 21.23 -13.44
N SER A 150 -21.07 22.49 -13.86
CA SER A 150 -20.10 23.54 -13.52
C SER A 150 -20.52 24.25 -12.23
N CYS A 151 -19.60 24.39 -11.27
CA CYS A 151 -19.84 25.12 -10.02
C CYS A 151 -18.64 25.99 -9.62
N SER A 152 -18.18 26.80 -10.56
CA SER A 152 -16.96 27.61 -10.47
C SER A 152 -17.20 29.12 -10.35
N GLY A 153 -18.42 29.53 -10.01
CA GLY A 153 -18.81 30.93 -9.80
C GLY A 153 -19.85 31.45 -10.79
N ILE A 154 -20.22 30.67 -11.82
CA ILE A 154 -21.26 31.04 -12.79
C ILE A 154 -22.51 30.22 -12.48
N GLY A 155 -23.55 30.86 -11.93
CA GLY A 155 -24.79 30.21 -11.49
C GLY A 155 -24.68 29.26 -10.28
N CYS A 156 -23.49 28.68 -10.06
CA CYS A 156 -23.15 27.86 -8.93
C CYS A 156 -21.71 28.14 -8.49
N CYS A 157 -21.46 28.13 -7.19
CA CYS A 157 -20.14 28.24 -6.60
C CYS A 157 -19.96 27.20 -5.48
N GLN A 158 -18.79 26.57 -5.42
CA GLN A 158 -18.35 25.74 -4.29
C GLN A 158 -17.05 26.26 -3.68
N ALA A 159 -17.05 26.47 -2.36
CA ALA A 159 -15.90 26.91 -1.60
C ALA A 159 -15.54 25.90 -0.50
N SER A 160 -14.24 25.71 -0.26
CA SER A 160 -13.76 24.87 0.84
C SER A 160 -14.09 25.51 2.20
N ILE A 161 -14.29 24.65 3.21
CA ILE A 161 -14.48 25.11 4.59
C ILE A 161 -13.26 24.76 5.45
N PRO A 162 -12.93 25.59 6.45
CA PRO A 162 -11.92 25.24 7.43
C PRO A 162 -12.32 24.00 8.21
N LYS A 163 -11.30 23.30 8.68
CA LYS A 163 -11.45 22.10 9.48
C LYS A 163 -11.69 22.43 10.95
N GLY A 164 -12.35 21.52 11.66
CA GLY A 164 -12.48 21.61 13.11
C GLY A 164 -13.48 22.65 13.60
N ILE A 165 -14.27 23.21 12.69
CA ILE A 165 -15.34 24.11 13.05
C ILE A 165 -16.49 23.28 13.66
N GLN A 166 -17.07 23.79 14.75
CA GLN A 166 -18.22 23.17 15.43
C GLN A 166 -19.48 24.02 15.29
N TYR A 167 -19.34 25.27 14.88
CA TYR A 167 -20.46 26.17 14.63
C TYR A 167 -20.39 26.67 13.21
N ILE A 168 -21.53 26.68 12.54
CA ILE A 168 -21.70 27.32 11.23
C ILE A 168 -22.93 28.21 11.27
N HIS A 169 -22.81 29.38 10.68
CA HIS A 169 -23.94 30.22 10.33
C HIS A 169 -23.71 30.76 8.93
N THR A 170 -24.68 30.54 8.06
CA THR A 170 -24.60 30.94 6.66
C THR A 170 -25.63 31.99 6.35
N THR A 171 -25.19 33.10 5.77
CA THR A 171 -26.04 34.19 5.31
C THR A 171 -25.82 34.41 3.83
N LEU A 172 -26.88 34.85 3.14
CA LEU A 172 -26.79 35.28 1.76
C LEU A 172 -26.98 36.79 1.68
N SER A 173 -26.40 37.40 0.66
CA SER A 173 -26.64 38.79 0.30
C SER A 173 -26.63 38.95 -1.22
N PHE A 174 -27.35 39.95 -1.72
CA PHE A 174 -27.22 40.36 -3.11
C PHE A 174 -25.92 41.12 -3.31
N MET A 175 -25.17 40.82 -4.36
CA MET A 175 -23.96 41.60 -4.69
C MET A 175 -24.32 43.01 -5.16
N ASN A 176 -25.37 43.14 -5.97
CA ASN A 176 -25.89 44.42 -6.42
C ASN A 176 -27.40 44.51 -6.23
N ARG A 177 -27.86 45.49 -5.44
CA ARG A 177 -29.29 45.79 -5.25
C ARG A 177 -29.96 46.48 -6.46
N ARG A 178 -29.18 46.95 -7.44
CA ARG A 178 -29.66 47.80 -8.54
C ARG A 178 -30.17 47.06 -9.79
N SER A 179 -30.30 45.73 -9.76
CA SER A 179 -30.78 44.94 -10.91
C SER A 179 -32.02 44.11 -10.57
N VAL A 180 -33.01 44.72 -9.92
CA VAL A 180 -34.38 44.17 -9.92
C VAL A 180 -35.22 44.73 -11.08
N ASP A 181 -34.70 45.75 -11.77
CA ASP A 181 -35.29 46.23 -13.02
C ASP A 181 -34.56 45.64 -14.24
N GLY A 182 -35.17 44.63 -14.86
CA GLY A 182 -35.13 44.50 -16.32
C GLY A 182 -34.12 43.56 -16.98
N ASP A 183 -33.96 42.32 -16.51
CA ASP A 183 -33.60 41.22 -17.43
C ASP A 183 -34.33 39.93 -17.00
N ASP A 184 -35.31 39.56 -17.81
CA ASP A 184 -36.28 38.50 -17.56
C ASP A 184 -35.62 37.09 -17.48
N ASN A 185 -36.14 36.25 -16.57
CA ASN A 185 -36.04 34.77 -16.53
C ASN A 185 -34.89 34.09 -15.74
N VAL A 186 -34.16 34.79 -14.89
CA VAL A 186 -33.17 34.15 -14.00
C VAL A 186 -33.69 34.15 -12.56
N ASN A 187 -33.70 32.98 -11.91
CA ASN A 187 -34.31 32.73 -10.59
C ASN A 187 -34.10 33.90 -9.60
N PRO A 188 -35.18 34.45 -9.00
CA PRO A 188 -35.06 35.50 -7.98
C PRO A 188 -34.41 35.01 -6.67
N CYS A 189 -34.23 33.70 -6.51
CA CYS A 189 -33.69 33.09 -5.32
C CYS A 189 -32.23 32.67 -5.46
N GLY A 190 -31.45 32.92 -4.41
CA GLY A 190 -30.20 32.24 -4.12
C GLY A 190 -30.38 31.24 -2.99
N TYR A 191 -29.66 30.12 -3.06
CA TYR A 191 -29.66 29.07 -2.04
C TYR A 191 -28.24 28.76 -1.61
N SER A 192 -27.99 28.72 -0.30
CA SER A 192 -26.69 28.35 0.25
C SER A 192 -26.81 27.19 1.22
N PHE A 193 -25.90 26.24 1.11
CA PHE A 193 -25.87 25.04 1.95
C PHE A 193 -24.48 24.42 2.01
N LEU A 194 -24.28 23.50 2.93
CA LEU A 194 -23.10 22.63 2.92
C LEU A 194 -23.45 21.31 2.22
N ALA A 195 -22.54 20.86 1.36
CA ALA A 195 -22.64 19.58 0.66
C ALA A 195 -21.32 18.82 0.84
N GLU A 196 -21.38 17.51 1.08
CA GLU A 196 -20.19 16.66 0.98
C GLU A 196 -19.58 16.82 -0.43
N GLN A 197 -18.25 16.84 -0.53
CA GLN A 197 -17.56 16.95 -1.81
C GLN A 197 -18.05 15.87 -2.80
N ASN A 198 -18.33 16.31 -4.04
CA ASN A 198 -18.86 15.49 -5.12
C ASN A 198 -20.29 14.93 -4.92
N SER A 199 -20.98 15.29 -3.84
CA SER A 199 -22.36 14.83 -3.59
C SER A 199 -23.45 15.68 -4.29
N TYR A 200 -23.11 16.91 -4.67
CA TYR A 200 -24.00 17.81 -5.41
C TYR A 200 -23.42 18.13 -6.78
N ASN A 201 -24.25 17.96 -7.81
CA ASN A 201 -23.94 18.29 -9.19
C ASN A 201 -24.94 19.33 -9.70
N PHE A 202 -24.44 20.51 -10.05
CA PHE A 202 -25.30 21.63 -10.46
C PHE A 202 -26.05 21.32 -11.76
N SER A 203 -27.35 21.59 -11.78
CA SER A 203 -28.15 21.63 -13.00
C SER A 203 -28.71 23.03 -13.21
N VAL A 204 -28.74 23.51 -14.45
CA VAL A 204 -29.39 24.79 -14.78
C VAL A 204 -30.87 24.79 -14.35
N SER A 205 -31.53 23.62 -14.38
CA SER A 205 -32.91 23.47 -13.91
C SER A 205 -33.08 23.75 -12.42
N ASP A 206 -32.03 23.60 -11.60
CA ASP A 206 -32.07 23.84 -10.16
C ASP A 206 -32.44 25.29 -9.83
N MET A 207 -32.20 26.21 -10.77
CA MET A 207 -32.60 27.61 -10.62
C MET A 207 -34.12 27.78 -10.66
N SER A 208 -34.85 27.05 -11.50
CA SER A 208 -36.29 27.27 -11.65
C SER A 208 -37.15 26.23 -10.93
N ASP A 209 -36.52 25.23 -10.31
CA ASP A 209 -37.19 24.06 -9.78
C ASP A 209 -37.73 24.31 -8.35
N ALA A 210 -39.04 24.34 -8.23
CA ALA A 210 -39.72 24.51 -6.94
C ALA A 210 -39.41 23.40 -5.93
N SER A 211 -39.02 22.19 -6.40
CA SER A 211 -38.63 21.06 -5.55
C SER A 211 -37.15 21.06 -5.16
N PHE A 212 -36.37 22.05 -5.63
CA PHE A 212 -34.91 22.09 -5.42
C PHE A 212 -34.54 21.98 -3.94
N VAL A 213 -35.21 22.72 -3.06
CA VAL A 213 -34.93 22.73 -1.62
C VAL A 213 -35.14 21.34 -1.03
N ASP A 214 -36.31 20.74 -1.23
CA ASP A 214 -36.66 19.44 -0.66
C ASP A 214 -35.80 18.31 -1.24
N ARG A 215 -35.56 18.33 -2.57
CA ARG A 215 -34.64 17.38 -3.21
C ARG A 215 -33.25 17.49 -2.60
N THR A 216 -32.73 18.69 -2.44
CA THR A 216 -31.37 18.89 -1.92
C THR A 216 -31.25 18.39 -0.49
N ILE A 217 -32.21 18.67 0.39
CA ILE A 217 -32.23 18.14 1.76
C ILE A 217 -32.20 16.61 1.78
N GLN A 218 -32.93 15.96 0.87
CA GLN A 218 -33.05 14.51 0.81
C GLN A 218 -31.86 13.80 0.15
N THR A 219 -31.22 14.44 -0.84
CA THR A 219 -30.23 13.77 -1.69
C THR A 219 -28.80 14.20 -1.41
N VAL A 220 -28.59 15.38 -0.83
CA VAL A 220 -27.25 15.94 -0.57
C VAL A 220 -26.93 15.82 0.92
N PRO A 221 -26.04 14.89 1.30
CA PRO A 221 -25.62 14.74 2.69
C PRO A 221 -24.64 15.85 3.10
N LEU A 222 -24.62 16.11 4.40
CA LEU A 222 -23.59 16.86 5.09
C LEU A 222 -22.79 15.89 5.96
N GLN A 223 -21.47 15.96 5.89
CA GLN A 223 -20.59 15.07 6.64
C GLN A 223 -20.11 15.71 7.95
N ILE A 224 -20.29 15.02 9.08
CA ILE A 224 -19.68 15.41 10.36
C ILE A 224 -18.65 14.36 10.78
N ASP A 225 -17.55 14.84 11.34
CA ASP A 225 -16.49 14.03 11.92
C ASP A 225 -16.69 13.93 13.44
N TRP A 226 -16.47 12.75 14.00
CA TRP A 226 -16.66 12.46 15.43
C TRP A 226 -15.39 11.94 16.11
N ALA A 227 -15.24 12.06 17.42
CA ALA A 227 -14.13 11.44 18.15
C ALA A 227 -14.60 11.02 19.54
N ILE A 228 -14.03 9.98 20.14
CA ILE A 228 -14.32 9.72 21.56
C ILE A 228 -13.50 10.72 22.38
N PRO A 229 -14.14 11.59 23.18
CA PRO A 229 -13.44 12.55 24.01
C PRO A 229 -12.81 11.80 25.19
N SER A 230 -11.55 12.11 25.53
CA SER A 230 -10.88 11.83 26.84
C SER A 230 -9.36 11.65 26.67
N ARG A 231 -8.93 10.93 25.62
CA ARG A 231 -7.53 10.49 25.44
C ARG A 231 -7.11 10.54 23.97
N THR A 232 -5.80 10.53 23.74
CA THR A 232 -5.19 10.31 22.43
C THR A 232 -4.56 8.91 22.37
N CYS A 233 -4.24 8.44 21.17
CA CYS A 233 -3.61 7.13 21.00
C CYS A 233 -2.20 7.04 21.62
N ASN A 234 -1.55 8.17 21.88
CA ASN A 234 -0.22 8.25 22.48
C ASN A 234 -0.24 8.24 24.02
N ASP A 235 -1.41 8.25 24.65
CA ASP A 235 -1.49 8.18 26.11
C ASP A 235 -1.13 6.76 26.58
N ASN A 236 0.03 6.62 27.23
CA ASN A 236 0.63 5.37 27.77
C ASN A 236 -0.19 4.66 28.87
N SER A 237 -1.50 4.88 28.96
CA SER A 237 -2.37 4.42 30.04
C SER A 237 -3.48 3.48 29.55
N GLY A 238 -3.10 2.34 28.99
CA GLY A 238 -3.98 1.16 28.88
C GLY A 238 -4.47 0.80 27.47
N ILE A 239 -5.08 -0.38 27.38
CA ILE A 239 -5.73 -0.90 26.17
C ILE A 239 -7.00 -0.06 25.94
N ILE A 240 -6.93 0.89 25.00
CA ILE A 240 -8.03 1.81 24.64
C ILE A 240 -9.06 1.12 23.74
N CYS A 241 -8.59 0.19 22.92
CA CYS A 241 -9.36 -0.53 21.91
C CYS A 241 -9.29 -2.03 22.18
N GLU A 242 -10.37 -2.76 21.91
CA GLU A 242 -10.48 -4.20 22.18
C GLU A 242 -9.67 -5.04 21.17
N GLY A 243 -9.53 -6.36 21.39
CA GLY A 243 -8.63 -7.24 20.63
C GLY A 243 -8.65 -7.07 19.10
N GLY A 244 -7.51 -7.28 18.44
CA GLY A 244 -7.41 -7.22 16.98
C GLY A 244 -7.63 -5.84 16.35
N SER A 245 -7.58 -4.76 17.13
CA SER A 245 -7.85 -3.39 16.68
C SER A 245 -6.65 -2.45 16.90
N VAL A 246 -6.71 -1.30 16.26
CA VAL A 246 -5.71 -0.22 16.34
C VAL A 246 -6.40 1.06 16.82
N CYS A 247 -5.69 1.84 17.63
CA CYS A 247 -6.10 3.20 17.96
C CYS A 247 -5.68 4.14 16.82
N VAL A 248 -6.58 5.05 16.44
CA VAL A 248 -6.37 6.07 15.41
C VAL A 248 -6.69 7.44 16.00
N ASP A 249 -5.76 8.39 15.92
CA ASP A 249 -6.01 9.78 16.27
C ASP A 249 -6.87 10.42 15.17
N PRO A 250 -8.10 10.86 15.48
CA PRO A 250 -9.01 11.43 14.51
C PRO A 250 -8.55 12.83 14.11
N ASP A 251 -8.64 13.09 12.82
CA ASP A 251 -8.17 14.32 12.23
C ASP A 251 -9.25 15.42 12.35
N THR A 252 -9.70 15.74 13.57
CA THR A 252 -10.83 16.66 13.86
C THR A 252 -10.39 18.00 14.46
N THR A 253 -9.11 18.16 14.80
CA THR A 253 -8.53 19.26 15.63
C THR A 253 -9.08 19.38 17.06
N LEU A 254 -10.19 18.69 17.37
CA LEU A 254 -10.76 18.61 18.71
C LEU A 254 -9.98 17.64 19.62
N GLY A 255 -9.16 16.77 19.03
CA GLY A 255 -8.50 15.66 19.71
C GLY A 255 -9.45 14.50 19.96
N GLY A 256 -9.02 13.58 20.84
CA GLY A 256 -9.72 12.32 21.11
C GLY A 256 -9.10 11.14 20.39
N TYR A 257 -9.81 10.03 20.34
CA TYR A 257 -9.37 8.80 19.67
C TYR A 257 -10.53 8.12 18.95
N ARG A 258 -10.19 7.24 18.02
CA ARG A 258 -11.06 6.21 17.45
C ARG A 258 -10.34 4.87 17.50
N CYS A 259 -11.10 3.79 17.45
CA CYS A 259 -10.60 2.45 17.30
C CYS A 259 -11.12 1.87 15.98
N ASN A 260 -10.22 1.25 15.21
CA ASN A 260 -10.54 0.55 13.96
C ASN A 260 -10.03 -0.90 14.05
N CYS A 261 -10.75 -1.84 13.45
CA CYS A 261 -10.20 -3.18 13.29
C CYS A 261 -8.92 -3.16 12.45
N SER A 262 -7.96 -4.00 12.83
CA SER A 262 -6.74 -4.19 12.04
C SER A 262 -7.10 -4.80 10.68
N GLN A 263 -6.22 -4.63 9.69
CA GLN A 263 -6.41 -5.26 8.39
C GLN A 263 -6.55 -6.78 8.53
N GLY A 264 -7.57 -7.37 7.88
CA GLY A 264 -7.90 -8.80 7.99
C GLY A 264 -8.70 -9.16 9.24
N TYR A 265 -9.18 -8.18 10.02
CA TYR A 265 -10.03 -8.40 11.19
C TYR A 265 -11.40 -7.75 10.99
N GLN A 266 -12.44 -8.34 11.59
CA GLN A 266 -13.82 -7.85 11.60
C GLN A 266 -14.41 -7.88 13.01
N GLY A 267 -15.36 -6.99 13.30
CA GLY A 267 -16.04 -6.95 14.60
C GLY A 267 -16.28 -5.52 15.05
N ASN A 268 -16.43 -5.32 16.37
CA ASN A 268 -16.51 -4.00 16.96
C ASN A 268 -15.28 -3.73 17.82
N PRO A 269 -14.48 -2.69 17.53
CA PRO A 269 -13.23 -2.45 18.22
C PRO A 269 -13.39 -1.85 19.63
N TYR A 270 -14.63 -1.60 20.08
CA TYR A 270 -14.93 -1.06 21.41
C TYR A 270 -15.71 -2.03 22.32
N LEU A 271 -16.12 -3.19 21.80
CA LEU A 271 -16.87 -4.19 22.56
C LEU A 271 -16.05 -5.48 22.67
N SER A 272 -16.07 -6.15 23.83
CA SER A 272 -15.46 -7.47 23.98
C SER A 272 -16.20 -8.53 23.14
N PRO A 273 -15.51 -9.43 22.41
CA PRO A 273 -14.07 -9.71 22.45
C PRO A 273 -13.19 -8.88 21.50
N GLY A 274 -13.74 -7.83 20.88
CA GLY A 274 -13.06 -6.95 19.94
C GLY A 274 -13.23 -7.38 18.49
N CYS A 275 -12.26 -6.99 17.67
CA CYS A 275 -12.11 -7.45 16.30
C CYS A 275 -11.49 -8.85 16.28
N GLN A 276 -12.12 -9.74 15.52
CA GLN A 276 -11.71 -11.12 15.33
C GLN A 276 -11.16 -11.32 13.92
N ASP A 277 -10.22 -12.25 13.80
CA ASP A 277 -9.61 -12.63 12.54
C ASP A 277 -10.67 -13.06 11.51
N ILE A 278 -10.59 -12.52 10.29
CA ILE A 278 -11.45 -12.94 9.18
C ILE A 278 -10.85 -14.22 8.62
N ASN A 279 -11.64 -15.28 8.55
CA ASN A 279 -11.20 -16.49 7.87
C ASN A 279 -11.45 -16.36 6.35
N GLU A 280 -10.51 -15.78 5.61
CA GLU A 280 -10.72 -15.58 4.17
C GLU A 280 -10.83 -16.90 3.40
N CYS A 281 -10.33 -18.02 3.95
CA CYS A 281 -10.44 -19.34 3.33
C CYS A 281 -11.90 -19.78 3.11
N ASP A 282 -12.85 -19.29 3.91
CA ASP A 282 -14.28 -19.59 3.74
C ASP A 282 -14.84 -19.06 2.40
N SER A 283 -14.18 -18.05 1.82
CA SER A 283 -14.53 -17.49 0.51
C SER A 283 -13.84 -18.19 -0.66
N ASN A 284 -13.12 -19.29 -0.42
CA ASN A 284 -12.35 -20.04 -1.43
C ASN A 284 -11.45 -19.14 -2.33
N PRO A 285 -10.52 -18.35 -1.74
CA PRO A 285 -9.68 -17.41 -2.48
C PRO A 285 -8.51 -18.09 -3.23
N CYS A 286 -8.25 -19.36 -2.93
CA CYS A 286 -7.17 -20.13 -3.51
C CYS A 286 -7.59 -20.89 -4.78
N HIS A 287 -6.61 -21.23 -5.60
CA HIS A 287 -6.76 -22.10 -6.76
C HIS A 287 -7.35 -23.46 -6.32
N PRO A 288 -8.20 -24.13 -7.13
CA PRO A 288 -8.89 -25.37 -6.70
C PRO A 288 -7.98 -26.54 -6.26
N LYS A 289 -6.71 -26.51 -6.66
CA LYS A 289 -5.69 -27.50 -6.26
C LYS A 289 -4.79 -27.05 -5.12
N ALA A 290 -4.88 -25.79 -4.69
CA ALA A 290 -4.10 -25.25 -3.58
C ALA A 290 -4.79 -25.56 -2.24
N ILE A 291 -3.98 -25.66 -1.19
CA ILE A 291 -4.44 -25.74 0.19
C ILE A 291 -4.51 -24.31 0.73
N CYS A 292 -5.68 -23.90 1.20
CA CYS A 292 -5.85 -22.62 1.90
C CYS A 292 -5.56 -22.80 3.39
N LEU A 293 -4.71 -21.93 3.93
CA LEU A 293 -4.41 -21.84 5.35
C LEU A 293 -4.75 -20.43 5.84
N ASN A 294 -5.69 -20.33 6.77
CA ASN A 294 -5.99 -19.08 7.44
C ASN A 294 -4.88 -18.72 8.43
N VAL A 295 -4.45 -17.46 8.44
CA VAL A 295 -3.44 -16.95 9.36
C VAL A 295 -3.89 -15.60 9.92
N PRO A 296 -3.48 -15.19 11.13
CA PRO A 296 -3.93 -13.91 11.69
C PRO A 296 -3.71 -12.72 10.73
N GLY A 297 -4.80 -12.05 10.35
CA GLY A 297 -4.89 -10.91 9.44
C GLY A 297 -4.78 -11.23 7.95
N SER A 298 -4.70 -12.52 7.56
CA SER A 298 -4.54 -12.91 6.15
C SER A 298 -4.76 -14.41 5.87
N PHE A 299 -4.44 -14.84 4.66
CA PHE A 299 -4.47 -16.25 4.28
C PHE A 299 -3.29 -16.60 3.39
N ILE A 300 -2.90 -17.87 3.42
CA ILE A 300 -1.82 -18.43 2.59
C ILE A 300 -2.43 -19.50 1.70
N CYS A 301 -2.24 -19.36 0.38
CA CYS A 301 -2.47 -20.43 -0.57
C CYS A 301 -1.17 -21.17 -0.83
N SER A 302 -1.15 -22.48 -0.60
CA SER A 302 0.02 -23.32 -0.85
C SER A 302 -0.28 -24.39 -1.89
N CYS A 303 0.64 -24.59 -2.83
CA CYS A 303 0.50 -25.68 -3.78
C CYS A 303 0.97 -27.01 -3.17
N PRO A 304 0.27 -28.13 -3.44
CA PRO A 304 0.68 -29.44 -2.98
C PRO A 304 2.01 -29.87 -3.62
N PRO A 305 2.66 -30.94 -3.09
CA PRO A 305 3.84 -31.52 -3.72
C PRO A 305 3.65 -31.75 -5.23
N ASP A 306 4.72 -31.57 -6.00
CA ASP A 306 4.73 -31.62 -7.47
C ASP A 306 3.97 -30.50 -8.18
N TYR A 307 3.51 -29.46 -7.47
CA TYR A 307 2.96 -28.25 -8.05
C TYR A 307 3.81 -27.01 -7.70
N ARG A 308 3.83 -26.01 -8.59
CA ARG A 308 4.39 -24.68 -8.34
C ARG A 308 3.42 -23.57 -8.69
N GLY A 309 3.63 -22.41 -8.06
CA GLY A 309 2.88 -21.18 -8.26
C GLY A 309 2.55 -20.52 -6.91
N ASP A 310 1.83 -19.41 -6.98
CA ASP A 310 1.33 -18.65 -5.82
C ASP A 310 0.07 -19.27 -5.17
N GLY A 311 -0.52 -20.30 -5.80
CA GLY A 311 -1.72 -20.97 -5.30
C GLY A 311 -2.97 -20.10 -5.27
N ALA A 312 -2.93 -18.85 -5.73
CA ALA A 312 -4.05 -17.92 -5.70
C ALA A 312 -5.03 -18.18 -6.85
N LYS A 313 -6.34 -17.99 -6.62
CA LYS A 313 -7.38 -18.22 -7.65
C LYS A 313 -7.24 -17.29 -8.86
N TYR A 314 -6.87 -16.03 -8.62
CA TYR A 314 -6.66 -15.00 -9.65
C TYR A 314 -5.18 -14.65 -9.85
N GLY A 315 -4.28 -15.59 -9.54
CA GLY A 315 -2.84 -15.46 -9.70
C GLY A 315 -2.27 -16.50 -10.69
N THR A 316 -1.05 -16.96 -10.44
CA THR A 316 -0.44 -18.07 -11.20
C THR A 316 -1.07 -19.43 -10.92
N GLY A 317 -1.77 -19.58 -9.79
CA GLY A 317 -2.44 -20.81 -9.39
C GLY A 317 -1.46 -21.92 -9.02
N CYS A 318 -1.89 -23.18 -9.20
CA CYS A 318 -1.01 -24.34 -9.03
C CYS A 318 -0.83 -25.10 -10.34
N ILE A 319 0.42 -25.12 -10.81
CA ILE A 319 0.82 -25.76 -12.07
C ILE A 319 1.63 -27.01 -11.74
N PHE A 320 1.23 -28.16 -12.29
CA PHE A 320 1.94 -29.43 -12.09
C PHE A 320 3.32 -29.38 -12.75
N LEU A 321 4.36 -29.75 -12.01
CA LEU A 321 5.68 -30.00 -12.53
C LEU A 321 5.88 -31.50 -12.73
N PRO A 322 6.18 -31.96 -13.96
CA PRO A 322 6.61 -33.33 -14.14
C PRO A 322 7.92 -33.55 -13.36
N PRO A 323 8.09 -34.73 -12.72
CA PRO A 323 9.32 -35.04 -12.02
C PRO A 323 10.51 -34.88 -12.96
N PRO A 324 11.66 -34.37 -12.48
CA PRO A 324 12.83 -34.19 -13.31
C PRO A 324 13.21 -35.54 -13.93
N ASN A 325 13.13 -35.62 -15.26
CA ASN A 325 13.62 -36.76 -15.99
C ASN A 325 15.11 -36.89 -15.69
N LYS A 326 15.54 -37.98 -15.02
CA LYS A 326 16.96 -38.23 -14.66
C LYS A 326 17.90 -38.20 -15.87
N THR A 327 17.36 -38.16 -17.08
CA THR A 327 18.07 -38.03 -18.35
C THR A 327 18.61 -36.62 -18.64
N ALA A 328 18.10 -35.56 -18.00
CA ALA A 328 18.58 -34.19 -18.23
C ALA A 328 19.95 -33.87 -17.60
N ILE A 329 20.42 -34.69 -16.66
CA ILE A 329 21.75 -34.53 -16.03
C ILE A 329 22.88 -35.03 -16.97
N TYR A 330 22.57 -35.80 -18.01
CA TYR A 330 23.56 -36.30 -18.96
C TYR A 330 23.83 -35.38 -20.17
N ALA A 331 23.17 -34.22 -20.27
CA ALA A 331 23.39 -33.29 -21.38
C ALA A 331 24.59 -32.34 -21.20
N GLY A 332 25.15 -32.23 -19.97
CA GLY A 332 26.30 -31.37 -19.68
C GLY A 332 27.68 -32.03 -19.86
N LEU A 333 27.75 -33.35 -20.00
CA LEU A 333 29.01 -34.11 -20.12
C LEU A 333 29.65 -34.16 -21.54
N PRO A 334 28.96 -33.94 -22.68
CA PRO A 334 29.63 -34.01 -23.98
C PRO A 334 30.38 -32.72 -24.36
N ILE A 335 30.04 -31.56 -23.79
CA ILE A 335 30.64 -30.27 -24.18
C ILE A 335 32.07 -30.12 -23.59
N GLY A 336 32.28 -30.60 -22.36
CA GLY A 336 33.60 -30.56 -21.71
C GLY A 336 34.62 -31.49 -22.39
N ALA A 337 34.21 -32.70 -22.76
CA ALA A 337 35.11 -33.68 -23.39
C ALA A 337 35.60 -33.23 -24.78
N GLY A 338 34.73 -32.58 -25.58
CA GLY A 338 35.10 -32.06 -26.89
C GLY A 338 36.19 -30.97 -26.83
N LEU A 339 36.10 -30.05 -25.86
CA LEU A 339 37.11 -29.00 -25.66
C LEU A 339 38.45 -29.57 -25.16
N PHE A 340 38.42 -30.58 -24.30
CA PHE A 340 39.64 -31.28 -23.87
C PHE A 340 40.33 -32.01 -25.03
N ILE A 341 39.57 -32.66 -25.92
CA ILE A 341 40.15 -33.33 -27.10
C ILE A 341 40.73 -32.30 -28.09
N LEU A 342 40.02 -31.19 -28.36
CA LEU A 342 40.51 -30.15 -29.27
C LEU A 342 41.77 -29.44 -28.74
N SER A 343 41.85 -29.18 -27.43
CA SER A 343 43.04 -28.60 -26.81
C SER A 343 44.22 -29.58 -26.82
N ALA A 344 43.98 -30.87 -26.55
CA ALA A 344 45.00 -31.92 -26.64
C ALA A 344 45.56 -32.07 -28.06
N VAL A 345 44.69 -32.10 -29.08
CA VAL A 345 45.09 -32.16 -30.50
C VAL A 345 45.86 -30.91 -30.91
N SER A 346 45.40 -29.71 -30.51
CA SER A 346 46.09 -28.45 -30.77
C SER A 346 47.48 -28.41 -30.12
N PHE A 347 47.61 -28.90 -28.89
CA PHE A 347 48.89 -29.01 -28.19
C PHE A 347 49.83 -30.01 -28.88
N TRP A 348 49.29 -31.14 -29.36
CA TRP A 348 50.06 -32.14 -30.10
C TRP A 348 50.57 -31.58 -31.43
N LEU A 349 49.70 -30.90 -32.19
CA LEU A 349 50.06 -30.18 -33.42
C LEU A 349 51.11 -29.09 -33.15
N TYR A 350 50.96 -28.32 -32.08
CA TYR A 350 51.95 -27.34 -31.65
C TYR A 350 53.31 -27.99 -31.36
N LYS A 351 53.34 -29.12 -30.63
CA LYS A 351 54.57 -29.88 -30.37
C LYS A 351 55.23 -30.39 -31.66
N VAL A 352 54.44 -30.93 -32.60
CA VAL A 352 54.94 -31.41 -33.90
C VAL A 352 55.50 -30.26 -34.74
N LEU A 353 54.80 -29.13 -34.82
CA LEU A 353 55.24 -27.93 -35.54
C LEU A 353 56.52 -27.35 -34.91
N ARG A 354 56.58 -27.26 -33.58
CA ARG A 354 57.77 -26.81 -32.85
C ARG A 354 58.97 -27.74 -33.12
N LYS A 355 58.75 -29.06 -33.14
CA LYS A 355 59.80 -30.05 -33.46
C LYS A 355 60.26 -29.95 -34.92
N ARG A 356 59.36 -29.73 -35.87
CA ARG A 356 59.68 -29.49 -37.29
C ARG A 356 60.47 -28.19 -37.49
N ARG A 357 60.04 -27.08 -36.86
CA ARG A 357 60.77 -25.80 -36.89
C ARG A 357 62.15 -25.90 -36.25
N ALA A 358 62.29 -26.64 -35.14
CA ALA A 358 63.60 -26.91 -34.53
C ALA A 358 64.52 -27.73 -35.45
N LYS A 359 63.97 -28.71 -36.21
CA LYS A 359 64.73 -29.47 -37.20
C LYS A 359 65.18 -28.60 -38.39
N GLN A 360 64.29 -27.72 -38.89
CA GLN A 360 64.62 -26.77 -39.95
C GLN A 360 65.64 -25.71 -39.50
N LEU A 361 65.52 -25.19 -38.27
CA LEU A 361 66.49 -24.26 -37.69
C LEU A 361 67.87 -24.91 -37.53
N LYS A 362 67.94 -26.16 -37.03
CA LYS A 362 69.19 -26.93 -36.96
C LYS A 362 69.85 -27.10 -38.33
N GLN A 363 69.08 -27.38 -39.39
CA GLN A 363 69.63 -27.47 -40.74
C GLN A 363 70.14 -26.12 -41.26
N SER A 364 69.45 -25.02 -40.95
CA SER A 364 69.89 -23.67 -41.35
C SER A 364 71.17 -23.21 -40.63
N ILE A 365 71.32 -23.52 -39.33
CA ILE A 365 72.53 -23.23 -38.55
C ILE A 365 73.68 -24.15 -39.01
N PHE A 366 73.40 -25.43 -39.31
CA PHE A 366 74.40 -26.37 -39.84
C PHE A 366 74.99 -25.91 -41.18
N LYS A 367 74.17 -25.32 -42.07
CA LYS A 367 74.65 -24.73 -43.34
C LYS A 367 75.42 -23.42 -43.15
N ARG A 368 75.07 -22.61 -42.14
CA ARG A 368 75.66 -21.27 -41.92
C ARG A 368 76.98 -21.30 -41.14
N ASN A 369 77.19 -22.31 -40.30
CA ASN A 369 78.40 -22.48 -39.49
C ASN A 369 79.41 -23.48 -40.08
N GLY A 370 79.45 -23.65 -41.40
CA GLY A 370 80.47 -24.49 -42.05
C GLY A 370 80.40 -25.98 -41.67
N GLY A 371 79.21 -26.53 -41.43
CA GLY A 371 79.03 -27.94 -41.03
C GLY A 371 79.59 -28.99 -42.00
N LEU A 372 79.92 -28.60 -43.24
CA LEU A 372 80.63 -29.44 -44.20
C LEU A 372 82.13 -29.61 -43.88
N LEU A 373 82.77 -28.63 -43.22
CA LEU A 373 84.19 -28.71 -42.84
C LEU A 373 84.45 -29.65 -41.65
N LEU A 374 83.43 -29.92 -40.81
CA LEU A 374 83.54 -30.91 -39.73
C LEU A 374 83.39 -32.36 -40.27
N GLN A 375 82.66 -32.56 -41.37
CA GLN A 375 82.41 -33.88 -41.94
C GLN A 375 83.63 -34.42 -42.72
N GLN A 376 84.47 -33.54 -43.28
CA GLN A 376 85.75 -33.92 -43.90
C GLN A 376 86.84 -34.28 -42.87
N HIS A 377 86.82 -33.69 -41.67
CA HIS A 377 87.77 -34.04 -40.61
C HIS A 377 87.39 -35.31 -39.82
N MET A 378 86.11 -35.68 -39.79
CA MET A 378 85.68 -36.96 -39.18
C MET A 378 85.90 -38.16 -40.13
N SER A 379 85.72 -38.00 -41.46
CA SER A 379 85.95 -39.10 -42.41
C SER A 379 87.41 -39.50 -42.61
N ALA A 380 88.37 -38.63 -42.26
CA ALA A 380 89.80 -38.97 -42.26
C ALA A 380 90.24 -39.66 -40.95
N HIS A 381 89.50 -39.48 -39.86
CA HIS A 381 89.80 -40.10 -38.56
C HIS A 381 89.10 -41.46 -38.39
N ASP A 382 87.95 -41.66 -39.05
CA ASP A 382 87.21 -42.94 -39.02
C ASP A 382 87.90 -44.07 -39.81
N LEU A 383 88.80 -43.78 -40.76
CA LEU A 383 89.64 -44.81 -41.41
C LEU A 383 90.78 -45.35 -40.52
N VAL A 384 91.07 -44.70 -39.38
CA VAL A 384 92.15 -45.09 -38.46
C VAL A 384 91.64 -45.85 -37.23
N LEU A 385 90.35 -45.73 -36.89
CA LEU A 385 89.77 -46.36 -35.70
C LEU A 385 88.97 -47.65 -35.96
N GLU A 386 88.67 -47.99 -37.22
CA GLU A 386 88.02 -49.28 -37.55
C GLU A 386 88.98 -50.48 -37.55
N LYS A 387 90.30 -50.26 -37.39
CA LYS A 387 91.30 -51.35 -37.37
C LYS A 387 91.52 -52.01 -36.00
N ASN A 388 90.88 -51.53 -34.93
CA ASN A 388 91.18 -51.97 -33.55
C ASN A 388 89.97 -52.40 -32.72
N LYS A 389 88.90 -52.90 -33.36
CA LYS A 389 87.75 -53.44 -32.61
C LYS A 389 87.31 -54.84 -33.05
N ASP A 390 88.27 -55.67 -33.45
CA ASP A 390 88.20 -57.13 -33.32
C ASP A 390 88.85 -57.55 -31.98
N ARG A 391 88.07 -57.63 -30.90
CA ARG A 391 88.30 -58.63 -29.85
C ARG A 391 87.11 -58.78 -28.88
N SER A 392 86.49 -59.95 -29.01
CA SER A 392 85.93 -60.85 -27.97
C SER A 392 84.77 -60.36 -27.07
N ILE A 393 83.56 -60.97 -27.09
CA ILE A 393 83.17 -62.36 -26.64
C ILE A 393 83.10 -62.41 -25.10
N LEU A 394 82.13 -62.99 -24.36
CA LEU A 394 80.96 -63.89 -24.58
C LEU A 394 80.07 -63.90 -23.30
N GLY A 395 78.82 -64.42 -23.40
CA GLY A 395 78.10 -65.25 -22.40
C GLY A 395 77.68 -64.61 -21.07
N GLU A 396 76.70 -65.06 -20.28
CA GLU A 396 75.72 -66.17 -20.27
C GLU A 396 74.73 -65.90 -19.08
N LYS A 397 73.61 -66.65 -18.97
CA LYS A 397 72.58 -66.67 -17.86
C LYS A 397 73.15 -67.29 -16.53
N PRO A 398 72.43 -67.60 -15.40
CA PRO A 398 71.05 -67.35 -14.86
C PRO A 398 70.93 -67.04 -13.30
N ALA A 399 69.68 -66.89 -12.81
CA ALA A 399 69.02 -67.40 -11.56
C ALA A 399 69.51 -67.25 -10.07
N ALA A 400 68.49 -66.99 -9.20
CA ALA A 400 68.23 -67.46 -7.80
C ALA A 400 69.18 -67.02 -6.66
N SER A 401 68.86 -66.96 -5.35
CA SER A 401 67.67 -66.88 -4.46
C SER A 401 68.20 -66.86 -3.01
N LYS A 402 67.36 -66.48 -2.03
CA LYS A 402 67.47 -66.70 -0.55
C LYS A 402 68.46 -65.83 0.25
N GLU A 403 68.33 -65.56 1.55
CA GLU A 403 67.27 -65.50 2.59
C GLU A 403 68.06 -65.23 3.90
N SER A 404 67.61 -64.33 4.79
CA SER A 404 67.64 -64.50 6.27
C SER A 404 67.44 -63.18 7.05
N SER A 405 66.40 -63.22 7.89
CA SER A 405 66.05 -62.40 9.07
C SER A 405 67.03 -62.70 10.25
N PRO A 406 67.00 -62.07 11.46
CA PRO A 406 65.80 -61.52 12.15
C PRO A 406 65.94 -60.31 13.12
N MET A 407 64.76 -59.86 13.60
CA MET A 407 64.38 -59.26 14.91
C MET A 407 65.16 -58.02 15.44
N SER A 408 64.56 -56.96 16.01
CA SER A 408 63.44 -56.85 16.96
C SER A 408 63.00 -55.38 17.15
N GLN A 409 61.75 -55.18 17.65
CA GLN A 409 61.22 -54.17 18.61
C GLN A 409 61.59 -52.67 18.46
N SER A 410 60.77 -51.64 18.73
CA SER A 410 59.57 -51.46 19.55
C SER A 410 58.88 -50.11 19.20
N THR A 411 57.63 -50.01 19.65
CA THR A 411 56.66 -48.90 19.68
C THR A 411 57.09 -47.58 20.34
N LEU A 412 56.48 -46.47 19.91
CA LEU A 412 56.05 -45.36 20.78
C LEU A 412 54.89 -44.56 20.15
N ASN A 413 53.75 -44.57 20.85
CA ASN A 413 52.62 -43.64 20.72
C ASN A 413 52.89 -42.42 21.61
N PHE A 414 52.35 -41.25 21.27
CA PHE A 414 51.90 -40.27 22.27
C PHE A 414 50.76 -39.38 21.72
N GLN A 415 49.66 -39.33 22.49
CA GLN A 415 48.54 -38.38 22.43
C GLN A 415 48.86 -37.16 23.30
N GLU A 416 48.25 -36.00 23.00
CA GLU A 416 47.70 -34.97 23.94
C GLU A 416 47.43 -33.68 23.12
N GLN A 417 46.56 -32.73 23.45
CA GLN A 417 45.34 -32.57 24.25
C GLN A 417 44.76 -31.19 23.88
N ARG A 418 43.50 -30.92 24.24
CA ARG A 418 42.72 -29.66 24.04
C ARG A 418 43.34 -28.46 24.76
N VAL A 419 43.01 -27.23 24.30
CA VAL A 419 42.42 -26.14 25.12
C VAL A 419 41.58 -25.20 24.23
N ALA A 420 40.41 -24.79 24.73
CA ALA A 420 39.51 -23.77 24.17
C ALA A 420 39.67 -22.46 24.96
N TYR A 421 39.48 -21.28 24.33
CA TYR A 421 39.01 -20.06 25.02
C TYR A 421 38.20 -19.15 24.09
N HIS A 422 37.01 -18.79 24.58
CA HIS A 422 36.17 -17.65 24.17
C HIS A 422 36.91 -16.31 24.36
N TYR A 423 36.58 -15.29 23.56
CA TYR A 423 36.24 -13.93 24.02
C TYR A 423 35.76 -13.06 22.85
N SER A 424 34.53 -12.52 22.96
CA SER A 424 34.09 -11.27 22.31
C SER A 424 34.36 -10.11 23.28
N PRO A 425 34.56 -8.86 22.83
CA PRO A 425 33.43 -7.92 22.92
C PRO A 425 33.35 -6.83 21.82
N THR A 426 32.15 -6.24 21.80
CA THR A 426 31.61 -5.03 21.15
C THR A 426 32.52 -3.81 21.02
N LEU A 427 32.33 -3.00 19.97
CA LEU A 427 32.28 -1.53 20.10
C LEU A 427 31.55 -0.84 18.92
N SER A 428 30.61 0.03 19.29
CA SER A 428 29.90 1.02 18.45
C SER A 428 30.79 2.23 18.17
N VAL A 429 30.71 2.84 16.98
CA VAL A 429 31.12 4.24 16.76
C VAL A 429 30.16 4.92 15.78
N ALA A 430 29.65 6.07 16.22
CA ALA A 430 28.86 7.05 15.49
C ALA A 430 29.75 7.93 14.59
N CYS A 431 29.19 8.47 13.50
CA CYS A 431 29.78 9.61 12.79
C CYS A 431 28.73 10.69 12.53
N LEU A 432 29.20 11.93 12.74
CA LEU A 432 28.52 13.21 12.86
C LEU A 432 28.11 13.86 11.53
N HIS A 433 27.15 14.77 11.65
CA HIS A 433 26.80 15.89 10.77
C HIS A 433 28.00 16.76 10.34
N PRO A 434 27.79 17.60 9.31
CA PRO A 434 27.96 19.04 9.55
C PRO A 434 26.78 19.91 9.04
N SER A 435 26.55 20.98 9.79
CA SER A 435 25.89 22.26 9.44
C SER A 435 26.55 22.91 8.21
N GLY A 436 25.97 23.81 7.41
CA GLY A 436 24.86 24.77 7.55
C GLY A 436 25.36 26.09 6.93
N TRP A 437 24.58 26.79 6.12
CA TRP A 437 24.79 28.21 5.78
C TRP A 437 23.44 28.89 5.44
N GLU A 438 23.23 30.03 6.10
CA GLU A 438 22.14 30.98 5.95
C GLU A 438 22.38 31.95 4.78
N SER A 439 21.27 32.36 4.16
CA SER A 439 21.00 33.75 3.74
C SER A 439 19.50 33.92 3.58
#